data_AF-A0AA35X631-F1
#
_entry.id   AF-A0AA35X631-F1
#
_cell.length_a   1.000
_cell.length_b   1.000
_cell.length_c   1.000
_cell.angle_alpha   90.00
_cell.angle_beta   90.00
_cell.angle_gamma   90.00
#
_symmetry.space_group_name_H-M   'P 1'
#
loop_
_entity.id
_entity.type
_entity.pdbx_description
1 polymer ?
#
loop_
_entity_poly.entity_id
_entity_poly.type
_entity_poly.pdbx_seq_one_letter_code
_entity_poly.pdbx_strand_id
1 'polypeptide(L)'
;MSFCPAALFLNNSAHKNTAEGGTDSPYTTTCGRGGKMSVPSDRERMLRLETRAKEADVTLRQLKSYVQLLKQKAGSLTTSSLHDSWLFCYNAGSPQAAAQEAECKKVEADNGRLCHQVTQLKQRLVELEVRNGIEQVPSPKRVPLLSKAQPASPPAANGVSPPPPVTTKSPEAPVKGPAKEKKEGGGASAAVDVSRLDMRIGRIVSVERHPDADTLYVEQIDVGEEKPRTVCSGLVAHVAMDSMNSRLVVVLCNLKPVKMRGVVSEAMVMCASSPENVEILDPPEDCVPGDRVTFQGYTGPPDAQLNPKKKVFEQVQPNFLVNEEGVATYRGIPFAVDGKGVCRAATMRGTGIK
;
A
#
# COMPACT_ATOMS: atom_id res chain seq x y z
N MET A 1 -12.51 -8.35 -73.72
CA MET A 1 -13.06 -8.68 -72.39
C MET A 1 -12.13 -7.98 -71.39
N SER A 2 -12.31 -6.70 -71.04
CA SER A 2 -13.56 -5.93 -70.82
C SER A 2 -14.38 -6.58 -69.70
N PHE A 3 -14.68 -5.94 -68.56
CA PHE A 3 -14.68 -4.49 -68.26
C PHE A 3 -13.86 -4.09 -67.01
N CYS A 4 -13.72 -2.77 -66.82
CA CYS A 4 -13.27 -2.09 -65.59
C CYS A 4 -14.27 -0.92 -65.29
N PRO A 5 -14.07 0.01 -64.32
CA PRO A 5 -14.85 0.01 -63.09
C PRO A 5 -15.70 1.29 -62.84
N ALA A 6 -16.45 1.32 -61.73
CA ALA A 6 -16.95 2.54 -61.06
C ALA A 6 -16.93 2.29 -59.53
N ALA A 7 -16.53 3.16 -58.60
CA ALA A 7 -16.21 4.60 -58.54
C ALA A 7 -17.35 5.56 -58.14
N LEU A 8 -17.12 6.29 -57.02
CA LEU A 8 -17.86 7.44 -56.47
C LEU A 8 -19.30 7.10 -55.96
N PHE A 9 -19.89 7.83 -55.02
CA PHE A 9 -19.79 9.26 -54.71
C PHE A 9 -19.72 9.61 -53.20
N LEU A 10 -19.12 10.76 -52.90
CA LEU A 10 -19.46 11.56 -51.72
C LEU A 10 -20.83 12.20 -51.93
N ASN A 11 -21.55 12.52 -50.85
CA ASN A 11 -22.13 13.86 -50.79
C ASN A 11 -22.15 14.45 -49.38
N ASN A 12 -22.01 15.77 -49.30
CA ASN A 12 -22.04 16.59 -48.11
C ASN A 12 -22.85 17.84 -48.45
N SER A 13 -23.96 18.10 -47.76
CA SER A 13 -24.65 19.39 -47.87
C SER A 13 -25.43 19.70 -46.60
N ALA A 14 -25.23 20.91 -46.09
CA ALA A 14 -26.02 21.50 -45.01
C ALA A 14 -26.90 22.61 -45.57
N HIS A 15 -28.12 22.76 -45.05
CA HIS A 15 -28.90 24.02 -45.10
C HIS A 15 -29.85 24.01 -43.89
N LYS A 16 -29.57 24.82 -42.86
CA LYS A 16 -30.04 26.21 -42.63
C LYS A 16 -31.41 26.32 -41.93
N ASN A 17 -31.32 26.73 -40.66
CA ASN A 17 -32.16 27.71 -39.95
C ASN A 17 -33.69 27.74 -40.18
N THR A 18 -34.42 27.52 -39.08
CA THR A 18 -35.34 28.53 -38.54
C THR A 18 -35.13 28.62 -37.02
N ALA A 19 -35.44 29.76 -36.41
CA ALA A 19 -35.20 30.01 -35.00
C ALA A 19 -36.36 30.78 -34.36
N GLU A 20 -36.95 30.17 -33.34
CA GLU A 20 -37.76 30.81 -32.30
C GLU A 20 -37.32 30.20 -30.95
N GLY A 21 -37.36 30.89 -29.82
CA GLY A 21 -37.94 32.21 -29.59
C GLY A 21 -38.74 32.24 -28.29
N GLY A 22 -38.19 31.68 -27.21
CA GLY A 22 -38.91 31.52 -25.95
C GLY A 22 -37.96 31.52 -24.77
N THR A 23 -37.84 32.65 -24.11
CA THR A 23 -37.33 32.73 -22.73
C THR A 23 -38.39 32.21 -21.78
N ASP A 24 -38.02 31.36 -20.82
CA ASP A 24 -38.39 31.65 -19.43
C ASP A 24 -37.53 30.88 -18.42
N SER A 25 -37.20 31.57 -17.34
CA SER A 25 -36.69 30.97 -16.10
C SER A 25 -37.89 30.72 -15.19
N PRO A 26 -37.85 29.67 -14.37
CA PRO A 26 -37.78 30.03 -12.96
C PRO A 26 -36.86 29.14 -12.11
N TYR A 27 -35.98 29.78 -11.36
CA TYR A 27 -35.52 29.27 -10.06
C TYR A 27 -36.70 29.21 -9.08
N THR A 28 -37.46 28.12 -9.06
CA THR A 28 -38.48 27.86 -8.03
C THR A 28 -37.86 27.27 -6.77
N THR A 29 -37.29 28.13 -5.92
CA THR A 29 -36.78 27.76 -4.59
C THR A 29 -37.89 27.17 -3.71
N THR A 30 -37.91 25.86 -3.55
CA THR A 30 -38.75 25.17 -2.57
C THR A 30 -38.09 25.18 -1.19
N CYS A 31 -38.50 26.12 -0.33
CA CYS A 31 -37.95 26.30 1.02
C CYS A 31 -38.27 25.13 1.97
N GLY A 32 -37.48 24.06 1.90
CA GLY A 32 -37.43 23.01 2.92
C GLY A 32 -36.95 23.55 4.28
N ARG A 33 -37.59 23.12 5.37
CA ARG A 33 -37.30 23.64 6.72
C ARG A 33 -36.00 23.09 7.31
N GLY A 34 -35.34 23.91 8.13
CA GLY A 34 -34.73 23.41 9.37
C GLY A 34 -33.26 22.99 9.34
N GLY A 35 -32.36 23.83 8.80
CA GLY A 35 -30.92 23.58 8.89
C GLY A 35 -30.10 24.87 9.04
N LYS A 36 -29.92 25.36 10.28
CA LYS A 36 -28.89 26.38 10.56
C LYS A 36 -27.51 25.70 10.49
N MET A 37 -26.91 25.64 9.30
CA MET A 37 -25.48 25.32 9.20
C MET A 37 -24.70 26.47 9.86
N SER A 38 -24.24 26.25 11.08
CA SER A 38 -23.37 27.18 11.80
C SER A 38 -22.08 27.36 10.99
N VAL A 39 -21.91 28.54 10.42
CA VAL A 39 -20.66 28.93 9.75
C VAL A 39 -19.52 28.75 10.76
N PRO A 40 -18.53 27.87 10.52
CA PRO A 40 -17.45 27.64 11.47
C PRO A 40 -16.73 28.95 11.74
N SER A 41 -16.51 29.27 13.01
CA SER A 41 -15.84 30.49 13.44
C SER A 41 -14.43 30.57 12.84
N ASP A 42 -13.92 31.78 12.63
CA ASP A 42 -12.60 31.93 11.99
C ASP A 42 -11.48 31.30 12.83
N ARG A 43 -11.67 31.11 14.13
CA ARG A 43 -10.81 30.30 15.00
C ARG A 43 -10.79 28.82 14.62
N GLU A 44 -11.94 28.22 14.31
CA GLU A 44 -12.03 26.82 13.85
C GLU A 44 -11.47 26.64 12.44
N ARG A 45 -11.66 27.65 11.57
CA ARG A 45 -11.06 27.69 10.23
C ARG A 45 -9.53 27.74 10.32
N MET A 46 -8.98 28.62 11.17
CA MET A 46 -7.55 28.70 11.45
C MET A 46 -7.00 27.40 12.03
N LEU A 47 -7.68 26.78 13.00
CA LEU A 47 -7.26 25.48 13.56
C LEU A 47 -7.21 24.38 12.49
N ARG A 48 -8.19 24.31 11.58
CA ARG A 48 -8.16 23.35 10.46
C ARG A 48 -7.01 23.62 9.48
N LEU A 49 -6.66 24.88 9.24
CA LEU A 49 -5.51 25.25 8.41
C LEU A 49 -4.17 24.92 9.10
N GLU A 50 -4.05 25.17 10.40
CA GLU A 50 -2.88 24.78 11.19
C GLU A 50 -2.66 23.26 11.21
N THR A 51 -3.72 22.47 11.40
CA THR A 51 -3.63 21.00 11.37
C THR A 51 -3.15 20.52 10.01
N ARG A 52 -3.75 21.03 8.91
CA ARG A 52 -3.32 20.70 7.53
C ARG A 52 -1.89 21.14 7.22
N ALA A 53 -1.42 22.24 7.81
CA ALA A 53 -0.02 22.65 7.69
C ALA A 53 0.92 21.68 8.45
N LYS A 54 0.56 21.26 9.66
CA LYS A 54 1.32 20.28 10.47
C LYS A 54 1.38 18.92 9.78
N GLU A 55 0.28 18.47 9.17
CA GLU A 55 0.20 17.27 8.32
C GLU A 55 1.15 17.38 7.11
N ALA A 56 1.07 18.48 6.35
CA ALA A 56 1.95 18.71 5.19
C ALA A 56 3.45 18.74 5.58
N ASP A 57 3.80 19.27 6.76
CA ASP A 57 5.16 19.21 7.29
C ASP A 57 5.61 17.78 7.66
N VAL A 58 4.69 16.90 8.12
CA VAL A 58 5.00 15.46 8.30
C VAL A 58 5.29 14.81 6.95
N THR A 59 4.43 15.00 5.94
CA THR A 59 4.64 14.46 4.59
C THR A 59 5.92 14.99 3.95
N LEU A 60 6.24 16.28 4.13
CA LEU A 60 7.50 16.86 3.65
C LEU A 60 8.73 16.32 4.38
N ARG A 61 8.63 15.90 5.65
CA ARG A 61 9.71 15.20 6.35
C ARG A 61 9.90 13.78 5.80
N GLN A 62 8.82 13.04 5.58
CA GLN A 62 8.85 11.69 4.98
C GLN A 62 9.43 11.70 3.55
N LEU A 63 9.02 12.66 2.70
CA LEU A 63 9.57 12.79 1.34
C LEU A 63 11.06 13.18 1.36
N LYS A 64 11.51 14.00 2.31
CA LYS A 64 12.94 14.36 2.46
C LYS A 64 13.80 13.16 2.86
N SER A 65 13.34 12.32 3.79
CA SER A 65 14.09 11.11 4.15
C SER A 65 14.11 10.09 3.01
N TYR A 66 13.01 9.93 2.27
CA TYR A 66 12.97 9.07 1.08
C TYR A 66 13.95 9.52 -0.02
N VAL A 67 14.05 10.83 -0.28
CA VAL A 67 15.04 11.40 -1.22
C VAL A 67 16.47 11.25 -0.69
N GLN A 68 16.71 11.29 0.62
CA GLN A 68 18.03 10.96 1.18
C GLN A 68 18.38 9.48 0.98
N LEU A 69 17.44 8.56 1.21
CA LEU A 69 17.63 7.12 1.00
C LEU A 69 17.97 6.81 -0.47
N LEU A 70 17.24 7.40 -1.41
CA LEU A 70 17.50 7.28 -2.84
C LEU A 70 18.88 7.85 -3.22
N LYS A 71 19.29 8.98 -2.63
CA LYS A 71 20.64 9.55 -2.84
C LYS A 71 21.75 8.68 -2.24
N GLN A 72 21.53 8.03 -1.10
CA GLN A 72 22.49 7.06 -0.55
C GLN A 72 22.62 5.82 -1.45
N LYS A 73 21.50 5.28 -1.95
CA LYS A 73 21.49 4.14 -2.87
C LYS A 73 22.16 4.46 -4.22
N ALA A 74 21.96 5.67 -4.75
CA ALA A 74 22.70 6.16 -5.92
C ALA A 74 24.19 6.40 -5.63
N GLY A 75 24.53 6.88 -4.44
CA GLY A 75 25.91 7.05 -3.98
C GLY A 75 26.68 5.73 -3.91
N SER A 76 26.09 4.67 -3.34
CA SER A 76 26.75 3.35 -3.27
C SER A 76 26.91 2.66 -4.64
N LEU A 77 26.14 3.07 -5.65
CA LEU A 77 26.29 2.63 -7.04
C LEU A 77 27.44 3.33 -7.78
N THR A 78 28.00 4.41 -7.22
CA THR A 78 29.03 5.25 -7.88
C THR A 78 30.41 5.23 -7.20
N THR A 79 30.57 4.46 -6.12
CA THR A 79 31.85 4.34 -5.38
C THR A 79 32.37 2.90 -5.22
N SER A 80 31.71 1.91 -5.82
CA SER A 80 32.25 0.54 -5.90
C SER A 80 33.21 0.42 -7.09
N SER A 81 34.47 0.09 -6.80
CA SER A 81 35.56 0.03 -7.79
C SER A 81 35.51 -1.23 -8.66
N LEU A 82 34.64 -1.25 -9.69
CA LEU A 82 34.64 -2.26 -10.76
C LEU A 82 34.47 -1.63 -12.16
N HIS A 83 35.22 -0.56 -12.44
CA HIS A 83 35.23 0.06 -13.77
C HIS A 83 35.86 -0.86 -14.85
N ASP A 84 36.76 -1.77 -14.44
CA ASP A 84 37.52 -2.66 -15.33
C ASP A 84 36.80 -3.97 -15.70
N SER A 85 35.55 -4.20 -15.25
CA SER A 85 34.78 -5.43 -15.57
C SER A 85 33.69 -5.21 -16.64
N TRP A 86 33.52 -3.99 -17.15
CA TRP A 86 32.46 -3.67 -18.12
C TRP A 86 32.91 -3.70 -19.60
N LEU A 87 34.18 -4.04 -19.86
CA LEU A 87 34.78 -3.99 -21.21
C LEU A 87 35.17 -5.37 -21.81
N PHE A 88 34.89 -6.50 -21.12
CA PHE A 88 35.39 -7.82 -21.56
C PHE A 88 34.35 -8.72 -22.25
N CYS A 89 33.05 -8.59 -21.95
CA CYS A 89 32.01 -9.53 -22.41
C CYS A 89 30.75 -8.87 -23.00
N TYR A 90 30.88 -7.75 -23.72
CA TYR A 90 29.81 -7.29 -24.61
C TYR A 90 29.89 -8.03 -25.97
N ASN A 91 29.12 -9.11 -26.12
CA ASN A 91 28.46 -9.60 -27.35
C ASN A 91 28.15 -11.10 -27.29
N ALA A 92 26.86 -11.48 -27.34
CA ALA A 92 26.29 -12.59 -28.15
C ALA A 92 24.82 -12.93 -27.79
N GLY A 93 23.87 -12.13 -28.29
CA GLY A 93 22.52 -12.58 -28.69
C GLY A 93 21.70 -13.48 -27.76
N SER A 94 21.22 -12.97 -26.61
CA SER A 94 20.00 -13.50 -25.99
C SER A 94 18.78 -12.68 -26.46
N PRO A 95 17.71 -13.30 -27.01
CA PRO A 95 16.54 -12.56 -27.50
C PRO A 95 15.76 -11.87 -26.37
N GLN A 96 15.89 -12.34 -25.12
CA GLN A 96 15.20 -11.80 -23.96
C GLN A 96 15.54 -10.32 -23.73
N ALA A 97 16.82 -9.96 -23.80
CA ALA A 97 17.31 -8.62 -23.46
C ALA A 97 16.88 -7.57 -24.49
N ALA A 98 16.92 -7.91 -25.78
CA ALA A 98 16.47 -7.02 -26.86
C ALA A 98 14.95 -6.79 -26.82
N ALA A 99 14.17 -7.81 -26.44
CA ALA A 99 12.73 -7.67 -26.23
C ALA A 99 12.43 -6.73 -25.05
N GLN A 100 13.12 -6.90 -23.91
CA GLN A 100 12.97 -6.03 -22.74
C GLN A 100 13.38 -4.59 -23.03
N GLU A 101 14.47 -4.35 -23.76
CA GLU A 101 14.89 -2.99 -24.14
C GLU A 101 13.86 -2.31 -25.07
N ALA A 102 13.25 -3.05 -26.00
CA ALA A 102 12.19 -2.54 -26.87
C ALA A 102 10.89 -2.23 -26.09
N GLU A 103 10.55 -3.07 -25.11
CA GLU A 103 9.38 -2.89 -24.25
C GLU A 103 9.55 -1.70 -23.30
N CYS A 104 10.71 -1.54 -22.66
CA CYS A 104 11.03 -0.35 -21.85
C CYS A 104 10.92 0.94 -22.67
N LYS A 105 11.50 1.00 -23.88
CA LYS A 105 11.40 2.18 -24.76
C LYS A 105 9.97 2.50 -25.18
N LYS A 106 9.13 1.48 -25.36
CA LYS A 106 7.69 1.66 -25.63
C LYS A 106 6.98 2.26 -24.41
N VAL A 107 7.21 1.71 -23.22
CA VAL A 107 6.62 2.21 -21.96
C VAL A 107 7.07 3.65 -21.66
N GLU A 108 8.33 4.00 -21.93
CA GLU A 108 8.82 5.38 -21.83
C GLU A 108 8.11 6.34 -22.80
N ALA A 109 7.90 5.92 -24.06
CA ALA A 109 7.19 6.71 -25.06
C ALA A 109 5.70 6.92 -24.71
N ASP A 110 5.01 5.86 -24.26
CA ASP A 110 3.61 5.94 -23.83
C ASP A 110 3.48 6.77 -22.53
N ASN A 111 4.41 6.67 -21.58
CA ASN A 111 4.47 7.54 -20.40
C ASN A 111 4.68 9.01 -20.76
N GLY A 112 5.57 9.31 -21.73
CA GLY A 112 5.76 10.67 -22.26
C GLY A 112 4.48 11.23 -22.90
N ARG A 113 3.78 10.40 -23.69
CA ARG A 113 2.50 10.74 -24.31
C ARG A 113 1.39 10.99 -23.27
N LEU A 114 1.28 10.14 -22.26
CA LEU A 114 0.33 10.30 -21.15
C LEU A 114 0.63 11.57 -20.34
N CYS A 115 1.90 11.87 -20.07
CA CYS A 115 2.31 13.11 -19.41
C CYS A 115 1.90 14.36 -20.20
N HIS A 116 2.04 14.33 -21.54
CA HIS A 116 1.58 15.40 -22.41
C HIS A 116 0.04 15.53 -22.42
N GLN A 117 -0.69 14.42 -22.49
CA GLN A 117 -2.16 14.42 -22.40
C GLN A 117 -2.67 14.96 -21.06
N VAL A 118 -2.07 14.54 -19.94
CA VAL A 118 -2.40 15.07 -18.60
C VAL A 118 -2.11 16.57 -18.50
N THR A 119 -1.03 17.05 -19.10
CA THR A 119 -0.72 18.48 -19.18
C THR A 119 -1.79 19.24 -19.99
N GLN A 120 -2.17 18.75 -21.17
CA GLN A 120 -3.20 19.37 -22.01
C GLN A 120 -4.59 19.35 -21.36
N LEU A 121 -4.96 18.25 -20.68
CA LEU A 121 -6.23 18.15 -19.96
C LEU A 121 -6.28 19.11 -18.76
N LYS A 122 -5.17 19.29 -18.03
CA LYS A 122 -5.05 20.30 -16.97
C LYS A 122 -5.19 21.72 -17.52
N GLN A 123 -4.60 22.03 -18.67
CA GLN A 123 -4.76 23.33 -19.34
C GLN A 123 -6.22 23.58 -19.76
N ARG A 124 -6.88 22.59 -20.37
CA ARG A 124 -8.32 22.69 -20.72
C ARG A 124 -9.22 22.83 -19.50
N LEU A 125 -8.89 22.17 -18.38
CA LEU A 125 -9.61 22.33 -17.12
C LEU A 125 -9.47 23.77 -16.59
N VAL A 126 -8.24 24.31 -16.55
CA VAL A 126 -7.95 25.72 -16.20
C VAL A 126 -8.76 26.69 -17.08
N GLU A 127 -8.77 26.47 -18.40
CA GLU A 127 -9.53 27.29 -19.36
C GLU A 127 -11.06 27.25 -19.10
N LEU A 128 -11.60 26.11 -18.67
CA LEU A 128 -13.03 25.95 -18.36
C LEU A 128 -13.38 26.52 -16.98
N GLU A 129 -12.52 26.35 -15.98
CA GLU A 129 -12.68 26.94 -14.65
C GLU A 129 -12.72 28.48 -14.73
N VAL A 130 -11.75 29.08 -15.44
CA VAL A 130 -11.70 30.53 -15.68
C VAL A 130 -12.91 31.01 -16.48
N ARG A 131 -13.34 30.27 -17.50
CA ARG A 131 -14.54 30.59 -18.29
C ARG A 131 -15.83 30.53 -17.47
N ASN A 132 -15.86 29.67 -16.45
CA ASN A 132 -16.98 29.52 -15.52
C ASN A 132 -16.88 30.45 -14.29
N GLY A 133 -15.95 31.42 -14.29
CA GLY A 133 -15.83 32.44 -13.26
C GLY A 133 -15.12 31.99 -11.97
N ILE A 134 -14.40 30.86 -11.99
CA ILE A 134 -13.61 30.39 -10.85
C ILE A 134 -12.23 31.05 -10.90
N GLU A 135 -11.94 31.95 -9.96
CA GLU A 135 -10.61 32.55 -9.83
C GLU A 135 -9.58 31.50 -9.41
N GLN A 136 -8.58 31.25 -10.26
CA GLN A 136 -7.46 30.38 -9.90
C GLN A 136 -6.49 31.11 -8.97
N VAL A 137 -6.52 30.73 -7.69
CA VAL A 137 -5.57 31.20 -6.67
C VAL A 137 -4.14 30.78 -7.06
N PRO A 138 -3.21 31.72 -7.35
CA PRO A 138 -1.85 31.36 -7.73
C PRO A 138 -1.10 30.78 -6.52
N SER A 139 -0.65 29.53 -6.62
CA SER A 139 0.26 28.98 -5.61
C SER A 139 1.59 29.75 -5.63
N PRO A 140 2.09 30.24 -4.47
CA PRO A 140 3.22 31.16 -4.46
C PRO A 140 4.50 30.48 -4.95
N LYS A 141 5.02 30.95 -6.09
CA LYS A 141 6.26 30.45 -6.69
C LYS A 141 7.43 30.71 -5.74
N ARG A 142 8.11 29.63 -5.34
CA ARG A 142 9.26 29.66 -4.43
C ARG A 142 10.44 30.41 -5.06
N VAL A 143 10.70 31.64 -4.59
CA VAL A 143 11.91 32.38 -4.95
C VAL A 143 13.17 31.65 -4.42
N PRO A 144 14.21 31.46 -5.25
CA PRO A 144 15.46 30.85 -4.82
C PRO A 144 16.38 31.92 -4.20
N LEU A 145 16.69 31.79 -2.91
CA LEU A 145 17.75 32.57 -2.26
C LEU A 145 18.95 31.67 -1.95
N LEU A 146 20.06 31.94 -2.62
CA LEU A 146 21.36 31.31 -2.41
C LEU A 146 22.42 32.39 -2.19
N SER A 147 22.90 32.57 -0.96
CA SER A 147 24.29 32.95 -0.67
C SER A 147 24.62 33.04 0.83
N LYS A 148 25.63 32.27 1.24
CA LYS A 148 26.64 32.52 2.30
C LYS A 148 26.27 33.35 3.56
N ALA A 149 26.31 32.69 4.73
CA ALA A 149 27.21 33.05 5.83
C ALA A 149 27.38 31.90 6.86
N GLN A 150 28.61 31.73 7.38
CA GLN A 150 29.04 30.85 8.48
C GLN A 150 30.48 31.28 8.87
N PRO A 151 31.04 30.91 10.04
CA PRO A 151 30.43 30.54 11.33
C PRO A 151 31.05 31.32 12.53
N ALA A 152 30.55 31.11 13.77
CA ALA A 152 31.27 31.40 15.01
C ALA A 152 30.74 30.57 16.20
N SER A 153 31.60 30.27 17.19
CA SER A 153 31.33 29.37 18.33
C SER A 153 31.44 30.08 19.70
N PRO A 154 30.92 29.50 20.81
CA PRO A 154 30.82 30.18 22.11
C PRO A 154 31.90 29.80 23.14
N PRO A 155 32.08 30.65 24.17
CA PRO A 155 32.23 30.23 25.57
C PRO A 155 31.19 30.94 26.49
N ALA A 156 30.90 30.60 27.75
CA ALA A 156 31.10 29.46 28.66
C ALA A 156 31.50 29.93 30.09
N ALA A 157 30.75 29.45 31.09
CA ALA A 157 31.11 29.28 32.52
C ALA A 157 31.06 30.45 33.55
N ASN A 158 30.89 30.02 34.81
CA ASN A 158 30.98 30.70 36.13
C ASN A 158 29.74 31.50 36.62
N GLY A 159 29.14 31.27 37.80
CA GLY A 159 29.24 30.13 38.75
C GLY A 159 29.67 30.49 40.20
N VAL A 160 28.90 30.06 41.21
CA VAL A 160 29.24 29.96 42.67
C VAL A 160 28.31 28.92 43.37
N SER A 161 28.58 28.53 44.63
CA SER A 161 28.12 27.24 45.23
C SER A 161 27.58 27.39 46.70
N PRO A 162 27.47 26.37 47.61
CA PRO A 162 26.17 26.03 48.21
C PRO A 162 26.02 26.11 49.78
N PRO A 163 25.80 25.02 50.57
CA PRO A 163 24.64 24.81 51.47
C PRO A 163 25.08 24.71 52.97
N PRO A 164 24.48 23.94 53.93
CA PRO A 164 23.18 23.23 54.08
C PRO A 164 22.42 23.83 55.31
N PRO A 165 21.80 23.12 56.31
CA PRO A 165 21.21 21.77 56.47
C PRO A 165 19.65 21.84 56.71
N VAL A 166 18.85 20.99 57.40
CA VAL A 166 19.02 19.88 58.39
C VAL A 166 17.88 18.83 58.30
N THR A 167 17.89 17.85 59.21
CA THR A 167 16.96 16.70 59.45
C THR A 167 15.66 17.09 60.21
N THR A 168 14.60 16.27 60.39
CA THR A 168 14.42 14.80 60.57
C THR A 168 13.01 14.36 60.04
N LYS A 169 12.47 13.12 60.08
CA LYS A 169 12.86 11.75 60.55
C LYS A 169 11.98 10.68 59.84
N SER A 170 12.12 9.39 60.19
CA SER A 170 11.14 8.30 59.95
C SER A 170 11.14 7.32 61.15
N PRO A 171 10.16 6.41 61.30
CA PRO A 171 10.30 4.99 60.87
C PRO A 171 9.21 4.57 59.85
N GLU A 172 9.44 3.72 58.84
CA GLU A 172 9.70 2.26 58.84
C GLU A 172 8.37 1.46 58.91
N ALA A 173 7.78 0.91 57.81
CA ALA A 173 8.27 -0.07 56.79
C ALA A 173 8.24 -1.53 57.30
N PRO A 174 8.45 -2.58 56.47
CA PRO A 174 8.55 -2.67 55.00
C PRO A 174 7.27 -3.33 54.40
N VAL A 175 7.15 -3.94 53.21
CA VAL A 175 8.01 -4.44 52.09
C VAL A 175 7.09 -4.44 50.82
N LYS A 176 7.49 -4.45 49.54
CA LYS A 176 8.77 -4.57 48.79
C LYS A 176 8.88 -3.46 47.73
N GLY A 177 9.95 -3.45 46.91
CA GLY A 177 10.20 -2.51 45.82
C GLY A 177 10.25 -3.11 44.40
N PRO A 178 10.66 -2.33 43.37
CA PRO A 178 10.31 -2.54 41.96
C PRO A 178 11.53 -2.73 41.02
N ALA A 179 11.42 -2.23 39.77
CA ALA A 179 12.37 -2.23 38.63
C ALA A 179 12.07 -3.33 37.57
N LYS A 180 12.36 -3.13 36.27
CA LYS A 180 13.13 -2.07 35.61
C LYS A 180 12.64 -1.84 34.16
N GLU A 181 12.90 -0.67 33.60
CA GLU A 181 12.75 -0.40 32.16
C GLU A 181 13.60 -1.37 31.32
N LYS A 182 13.15 -1.70 30.10
CA LYS A 182 13.89 -2.56 29.18
C LYS A 182 14.01 -1.91 27.81
N LYS A 183 15.24 -1.75 27.34
CA LYS A 183 15.55 -1.33 25.96
C LYS A 183 15.05 -2.37 24.98
N GLU A 184 14.48 -1.93 23.86
CA GLU A 184 14.29 -2.80 22.70
C GLU A 184 15.62 -3.02 21.98
N GLY A 185 15.92 -4.28 21.71
CA GLY A 185 17.21 -4.77 21.21
C GLY A 185 17.13 -6.28 21.06
N GLY A 186 16.18 -6.74 20.25
CA GLY A 186 15.69 -8.12 20.20
C GLY A 186 16.61 -9.12 19.48
N GLY A 187 17.85 -9.27 19.93
CA GLY A 187 18.71 -10.36 19.49
C GLY A 187 18.21 -11.71 20.02
N ALA A 188 17.93 -12.64 19.11
CA ALA A 188 17.62 -14.07 19.28
C ALA A 188 17.50 -14.63 20.71
N SER A 189 16.26 -14.92 21.11
CA SER A 189 15.96 -16.08 21.97
C SER A 189 15.16 -17.10 21.15
N ALA A 190 15.06 -18.35 21.62
CA ALA A 190 14.42 -19.45 20.89
C ALA A 190 12.87 -19.39 20.91
N ALA A 191 12.30 -18.23 20.62
CA ALA A 191 10.87 -18.02 20.45
C ALA A 191 10.38 -18.54 19.09
N VAL A 192 9.12 -18.97 19.02
CA VAL A 192 8.47 -19.28 17.74
C VAL A 192 8.02 -17.96 17.08
N ASP A 193 8.46 -17.75 15.85
CA ASP A 193 8.29 -16.50 15.10
C ASP A 193 7.71 -16.74 13.69
N VAL A 194 7.45 -15.64 12.99
CA VAL A 194 6.79 -15.63 11.67
C VAL A 194 7.67 -16.17 10.53
N SER A 195 9.00 -16.11 10.61
CA SER A 195 9.90 -16.50 9.50
C SER A 195 9.77 -17.97 9.09
N ARG A 196 9.25 -18.80 10.01
CA ARG A 196 8.97 -20.23 9.85
C ARG A 196 7.73 -20.53 9.01
N LEU A 197 6.88 -19.54 8.74
CA LEU A 197 5.68 -19.68 7.90
C LEU A 197 6.05 -19.42 6.43
N ASP A 198 5.53 -20.25 5.53
CA ASP A 198 5.65 -20.05 4.08
C ASP A 198 4.40 -19.33 3.59
N MET A 199 4.44 -18.00 3.66
CA MET A 199 3.35 -17.12 3.24
C MET A 199 3.68 -16.58 1.86
N ARG A 200 2.78 -16.79 0.89
CA ARG A 200 2.95 -16.39 -0.51
C ARG A 200 1.70 -15.71 -1.04
N ILE A 201 1.83 -15.02 -2.17
CA ILE A 201 0.70 -14.59 -2.97
C ILE A 201 0.25 -15.75 -3.86
N GLY A 202 -1.04 -16.02 -3.85
CA GLY A 202 -1.70 -16.93 -4.78
C GLY A 202 -2.71 -16.19 -5.65
N ARG A 203 -3.06 -16.76 -6.80
CA ARG A 203 -4.18 -16.33 -7.65
C ARG A 203 -5.21 -17.45 -7.72
N ILE A 204 -6.45 -17.11 -7.42
CA ILE A 204 -7.58 -18.04 -7.54
C ILE A 204 -7.89 -18.25 -9.03
N VAL A 205 -7.66 -19.46 -9.52
CA VAL A 205 -7.87 -19.86 -10.93
C VAL A 205 -9.34 -20.22 -11.17
N SER A 206 -9.94 -20.98 -10.26
CA SER A 206 -11.36 -21.33 -10.26
C SER A 206 -11.91 -21.50 -8.85
N VAL A 207 -13.22 -21.26 -8.70
CA VAL A 207 -13.98 -21.48 -7.46
C VAL A 207 -15.25 -22.27 -7.73
N GLU A 208 -15.45 -23.34 -6.98
CA GLU A 208 -16.65 -24.17 -6.98
C GLU A 208 -17.20 -24.27 -5.56
N ARG A 209 -18.50 -24.57 -5.39
CA ARG A 209 -19.05 -24.91 -4.07
C ARG A 209 -18.68 -26.35 -3.71
N HIS A 210 -18.31 -26.59 -2.46
CA HIS A 210 -17.96 -27.94 -2.02
C HIS A 210 -19.21 -28.86 -2.10
N PRO A 211 -19.12 -30.04 -2.77
CA PRO A 211 -20.29 -30.89 -3.02
C PRO A 211 -21.01 -31.33 -1.73
N ASP A 212 -20.26 -31.70 -0.70
CA ASP A 212 -20.79 -32.15 0.60
C ASP A 212 -20.83 -31.05 1.70
N ALA A 213 -20.73 -29.76 1.36
CA ALA A 213 -20.72 -28.68 2.36
C ALA A 213 -21.08 -27.27 1.83
N ASP A 214 -22.32 -26.82 2.11
CA ASP A 214 -22.85 -25.52 1.67
C ASP A 214 -22.06 -24.28 2.14
N THR A 215 -21.25 -24.40 3.20
CA THR A 215 -20.47 -23.31 3.78
C THR A 215 -19.04 -23.20 3.26
N LEU A 216 -18.60 -24.14 2.41
CA LEU A 216 -17.23 -24.21 1.89
C LEU A 216 -17.18 -23.96 0.38
N TYR A 217 -16.23 -23.15 -0.06
CA TYR A 217 -15.75 -23.17 -1.44
C TYR A 217 -14.58 -24.17 -1.57
N VAL A 218 -14.44 -24.72 -2.77
CA VAL A 218 -13.24 -25.43 -3.24
C VAL A 218 -12.59 -24.55 -4.30
N GLU A 219 -11.35 -24.18 -4.05
CA GLU A 219 -10.60 -23.16 -4.78
C GLU A 219 -9.34 -23.80 -5.36
N GLN A 220 -9.08 -23.59 -6.65
CA GLN A 220 -7.79 -23.92 -7.26
C GLN A 220 -6.92 -22.67 -7.27
N ILE A 221 -5.86 -22.66 -6.46
CA ILE A 221 -5.01 -21.47 -6.26
C ILE A 221 -3.63 -21.73 -6.86
N ASP A 222 -3.28 -20.97 -7.90
CA ASP A 222 -1.90 -20.89 -8.41
C ASP A 222 -1.04 -20.15 -7.37
N VAL A 223 0.06 -20.76 -6.95
CA VAL A 223 1.02 -20.23 -5.96
C VAL A 223 2.46 -20.18 -6.50
N GLY A 224 2.62 -20.11 -7.82
CA GLY A 224 3.93 -20.14 -8.49
C GLY A 224 4.58 -21.52 -8.49
N GLU A 225 3.77 -22.58 -8.45
CA GLU A 225 4.20 -23.99 -8.48
C GLU A 225 3.67 -24.67 -9.76
N GLU A 226 4.22 -25.83 -10.15
CA GLU A 226 3.85 -26.52 -11.41
C GLU A 226 2.35 -26.85 -11.56
N LYS A 227 1.61 -26.85 -10.45
CA LYS A 227 0.17 -27.13 -10.38
C LYS A 227 -0.48 -26.17 -9.37
N PRO A 228 -1.69 -25.65 -9.66
CA PRO A 228 -2.52 -25.04 -8.64
C PRO A 228 -2.77 -25.99 -7.47
N ARG A 229 -2.81 -25.44 -6.26
CA ARG A 229 -3.15 -26.18 -5.04
C ARG A 229 -4.65 -26.16 -4.81
N THR A 230 -5.19 -27.26 -4.30
CA THR A 230 -6.59 -27.29 -3.87
C THR A 230 -6.71 -26.69 -2.46
N VAL A 231 -7.65 -25.75 -2.28
CA VAL A 231 -7.89 -25.06 -1.00
C VAL A 231 -9.38 -25.09 -0.68
N CYS A 232 -9.73 -25.33 0.59
CA CYS A 232 -11.12 -25.35 1.06
C CYS A 232 -11.39 -24.18 2.02
N SER A 233 -12.10 -23.16 1.56
CA SER A 233 -12.28 -21.90 2.28
C SER A 233 -13.73 -21.69 2.75
N GLY A 234 -13.90 -21.33 4.02
CA GLY A 234 -15.21 -21.11 4.67
C GLY A 234 -15.87 -19.77 4.36
N LEU A 235 -15.82 -19.32 3.09
CA LEU A 235 -16.12 -17.95 2.70
C LEU A 235 -17.52 -17.75 2.06
N VAL A 236 -18.31 -18.81 1.88
CA VAL A 236 -19.61 -18.77 1.16
C VAL A 236 -20.62 -17.78 1.76
N ALA A 237 -20.55 -17.54 3.08
CA ALA A 237 -21.41 -16.58 3.78
C ALA A 237 -20.92 -15.12 3.74
N HIS A 238 -19.69 -14.87 3.27
CA HIS A 238 -19.01 -13.57 3.37
C HIS A 238 -18.57 -13.00 2.03
N VAL A 239 -18.24 -13.85 1.04
CA VAL A 239 -17.70 -13.43 -0.26
C VAL A 239 -18.43 -14.12 -1.40
N ALA A 240 -18.86 -13.35 -2.39
CA ALA A 240 -19.52 -13.85 -3.59
C ALA A 240 -18.53 -14.56 -4.51
N MET A 241 -18.95 -15.67 -5.15
CA MET A 241 -18.12 -16.47 -6.05
C MET A 241 -17.48 -15.61 -7.17
N ASP A 242 -18.24 -14.66 -7.73
CA ASP A 242 -17.78 -13.77 -8.80
C ASP A 242 -16.61 -12.86 -8.37
N SER A 243 -16.52 -12.50 -7.08
CA SER A 243 -15.42 -11.70 -6.53
C SER A 243 -14.26 -12.54 -5.96
N MET A 244 -14.31 -13.87 -6.13
CA MET A 244 -13.21 -14.78 -5.84
C MET A 244 -12.43 -15.15 -7.11
N ASN A 245 -13.11 -15.38 -8.23
CA ASN A 245 -12.48 -15.79 -9.49
C ASN A 245 -11.43 -14.77 -9.96
N SER A 246 -10.22 -15.26 -10.30
CA SER A 246 -9.04 -14.45 -10.66
C SER A 246 -8.49 -13.48 -9.59
N ARG A 247 -9.02 -13.46 -8.36
CA ARG A 247 -8.50 -12.60 -7.28
C ARG A 247 -7.11 -13.04 -6.82
N LEU A 248 -6.25 -12.07 -6.51
CA LEU A 248 -4.98 -12.27 -5.80
C LEU A 248 -5.23 -12.33 -4.30
N VAL A 249 -4.62 -13.27 -3.61
CA VAL A 249 -4.85 -13.55 -2.18
C VAL A 249 -3.55 -13.91 -1.47
N VAL A 250 -3.46 -13.65 -0.16
CA VAL A 250 -2.35 -14.16 0.67
C VAL A 250 -2.68 -15.58 1.16
N VAL A 251 -1.77 -16.53 0.95
CA VAL A 251 -1.93 -17.95 1.33
C VAL A 251 -0.77 -18.49 2.17
N LEU A 252 -1.09 -19.33 3.14
CA LEU A 252 -0.14 -20.07 3.96
C LEU A 252 0.07 -21.49 3.40
N CYS A 253 1.25 -21.74 2.85
CA CYS A 253 1.56 -22.89 1.98
C CYS A 253 2.27 -24.06 2.68
N ASN A 254 2.79 -23.89 3.90
CA ASN A 254 3.53 -24.94 4.61
C ASN A 254 2.77 -25.58 5.79
N LEU A 255 1.45 -25.39 5.89
CA LEU A 255 0.62 -26.22 6.78
C LEU A 255 0.64 -27.69 6.35
N LYS A 256 0.34 -28.60 7.28
CA LYS A 256 0.05 -29.98 6.92
C LYS A 256 -1.33 -30.05 6.23
N PRO A 257 -1.47 -30.63 5.03
CA PRO A 257 -2.75 -30.70 4.34
C PRO A 257 -3.85 -31.37 5.17
N VAL A 258 -5.05 -30.80 5.12
CA VAL A 258 -6.21 -31.19 5.94
C VAL A 258 -7.33 -31.68 5.04
N LYS A 259 -7.93 -32.83 5.38
CA LYS A 259 -9.16 -33.30 4.71
C LYS A 259 -10.38 -32.59 5.30
N MET A 260 -11.05 -31.80 4.48
CA MET A 260 -12.31 -31.13 4.80
C MET A 260 -13.39 -31.77 3.95
N ARG A 261 -14.32 -32.49 4.59
CA ARG A 261 -15.52 -33.12 3.98
C ARG A 261 -15.29 -34.10 2.80
N GLY A 262 -14.03 -34.37 2.43
CA GLY A 262 -13.62 -35.33 1.40
C GLY A 262 -12.42 -34.80 0.62
N VAL A 263 -12.47 -33.51 0.29
CA VAL A 263 -11.42 -32.76 -0.40
C VAL A 263 -10.23 -32.49 0.53
N VAL A 264 -9.02 -32.42 -0.04
CA VAL A 264 -7.78 -32.06 0.67
C VAL A 264 -7.51 -30.57 0.45
N SER A 265 -7.41 -29.79 1.53
CA SER A 265 -6.88 -28.42 1.49
C SER A 265 -5.38 -28.45 1.72
N GLU A 266 -4.60 -27.95 0.77
CA GLU A 266 -3.13 -27.98 0.71
C GLU A 266 -2.47 -26.64 1.06
N ALA A 267 -3.29 -25.60 1.23
CA ALA A 267 -2.95 -24.30 1.78
C ALA A 267 -4.16 -23.73 2.54
N MET A 268 -4.06 -22.49 3.00
CA MET A 268 -5.13 -21.74 3.67
C MET A 268 -5.07 -20.27 3.26
N VAL A 269 -6.21 -19.67 2.90
CA VAL A 269 -6.32 -18.23 2.56
C VAL A 269 -6.34 -17.41 3.85
N MET A 270 -5.45 -16.42 3.96
CA MET A 270 -5.34 -15.55 5.12
C MET A 270 -6.42 -14.46 5.09
N CYS A 271 -7.21 -14.36 6.16
CA CYS A 271 -8.35 -13.44 6.21
C CYS A 271 -8.35 -12.59 7.49
N ALA A 272 -8.68 -11.31 7.38
CA ALA A 272 -9.10 -10.49 8.51
C ALA A 272 -10.46 -11.00 9.01
N SER A 273 -10.63 -11.19 10.32
CA SER A 273 -11.87 -11.76 10.88
C SER A 273 -12.31 -11.09 12.17
N SER A 274 -13.62 -10.86 12.29
CA SER A 274 -14.32 -10.49 13.51
C SER A 274 -15.34 -11.59 13.87
N PRO A 275 -16.16 -11.43 14.92
CA PRO A 275 -17.29 -12.32 15.18
C PRO A 275 -18.43 -12.22 14.14
N GLU A 276 -18.40 -11.18 13.29
CA GLU A 276 -19.51 -10.78 12.42
C GLU A 276 -19.16 -10.85 10.93
N ASN A 277 -17.92 -10.51 10.56
CA ASN A 277 -17.46 -10.38 9.19
C ASN A 277 -16.09 -11.01 8.97
N VAL A 278 -15.81 -11.40 7.73
CA VAL A 278 -14.52 -11.93 7.26
C VAL A 278 -14.17 -11.25 5.94
N GLU A 279 -13.00 -10.63 5.87
CA GLU A 279 -12.43 -10.05 4.64
C GLU A 279 -11.14 -10.78 4.28
N ILE A 280 -10.96 -11.09 3.00
CA ILE A 280 -9.71 -11.64 2.47
C ILE A 280 -8.64 -10.54 2.50
N LEU A 281 -7.39 -10.92 2.78
CA LEU A 281 -6.26 -9.99 2.65
C LEU A 281 -5.88 -9.81 1.17
N ASP A 282 -6.05 -8.59 0.68
CA ASP A 282 -5.68 -8.15 -0.65
C ASP A 282 -4.18 -7.78 -0.67
N PRO A 283 -3.36 -8.42 -1.54
CA PRO A 283 -1.98 -8.01 -1.78
C PRO A 283 -1.90 -6.78 -2.70
N PRO A 284 -0.74 -6.09 -2.79
CA PRO A 284 -0.58 -4.98 -3.73
C PRO A 284 -0.70 -5.44 -5.20
N GLU A 285 -1.17 -4.55 -6.07
CA GLU A 285 -1.63 -4.86 -7.43
C GLU A 285 -0.53 -5.45 -8.35
N ASP A 286 0.74 -5.10 -8.13
CA ASP A 286 1.89 -5.59 -8.91
C ASP A 286 2.30 -7.05 -8.58
N CYS A 287 1.61 -7.72 -7.66
CA CYS A 287 1.96 -9.08 -7.23
C CYS A 287 1.69 -10.16 -8.28
N VAL A 288 2.54 -11.19 -8.28
CA VAL A 288 2.42 -12.39 -9.10
C VAL A 288 2.29 -13.64 -8.23
N PRO A 289 1.67 -14.73 -8.72
CA PRO A 289 1.65 -16.01 -8.03
C PRO A 289 3.06 -16.46 -7.63
N GLY A 290 3.23 -16.85 -6.36
CA GLY A 290 4.50 -17.28 -5.80
C GLY A 290 5.37 -16.20 -5.17
N ASP A 291 5.01 -14.90 -5.29
CA ASP A 291 5.67 -13.83 -4.52
C ASP A 291 5.62 -14.16 -3.02
N ARG A 292 6.77 -14.15 -2.33
CA ARG A 292 6.83 -14.42 -0.89
C ARG A 292 6.46 -13.18 -0.08
N VAL A 293 5.61 -13.36 0.93
CA VAL A 293 5.34 -12.32 1.94
C VAL A 293 6.49 -12.30 2.96
N THR A 294 7.09 -11.13 3.14
CA THR A 294 8.25 -10.91 4.00
C THR A 294 7.93 -10.02 5.19
N PHE A 295 8.74 -10.14 6.24
CA PHE A 295 8.56 -9.44 7.52
C PHE A 295 9.89 -8.83 7.95
N GLN A 296 9.94 -7.50 8.05
CA GLN A 296 11.18 -6.80 8.39
C GLN A 296 11.73 -7.27 9.74
N GLY A 297 13.03 -7.63 9.79
CA GLY A 297 13.67 -8.16 10.99
C GLY A 297 13.47 -9.65 11.26
N TYR A 298 12.55 -10.33 10.57
CA TYR A 298 12.29 -11.77 10.70
C TYR A 298 12.84 -12.54 9.49
N THR A 299 14.16 -12.58 9.36
CA THR A 299 14.85 -13.24 8.24
C THR A 299 15.06 -14.73 8.50
N GLY A 300 14.38 -15.60 7.74
CA GLY A 300 14.59 -17.05 7.79
C GLY A 300 13.96 -17.83 6.63
N PRO A 301 14.45 -19.04 6.33
CA PRO A 301 13.74 -20.00 5.51
C PRO A 301 12.52 -20.54 6.29
N PRO A 302 11.39 -20.81 5.61
CA PRO A 302 10.23 -21.40 6.27
C PRO A 302 10.46 -22.87 6.63
N ASP A 303 9.71 -23.41 7.60
CA ASP A 303 9.64 -24.87 7.80
C ASP A 303 9.09 -25.52 6.51
N ALA A 304 9.74 -26.53 5.93
CA ALA A 304 9.23 -27.19 4.71
C ALA A 304 7.82 -27.81 4.90
N GLN A 305 7.49 -28.24 6.12
CA GLN A 305 6.12 -28.50 6.57
C GLN A 305 6.01 -28.27 8.08
N LEU A 306 5.01 -27.50 8.50
CA LEU A 306 4.74 -27.19 9.91
C LEU A 306 4.23 -28.45 10.63
N ASN A 307 4.89 -28.80 11.73
CA ASN A 307 4.50 -29.92 12.57
C ASN A 307 3.31 -29.53 13.50
N PRO A 308 2.12 -30.13 13.38
CA PRO A 308 0.96 -29.76 14.19
C PRO A 308 1.18 -29.93 15.71
N LYS A 309 2.07 -30.84 16.13
CA LYS A 309 2.42 -31.00 17.56
C LYS A 309 3.16 -29.79 18.14
N LYS A 310 3.83 -28.99 17.29
CA LYS A 310 4.54 -27.77 17.70
C LYS A 310 3.64 -26.53 17.77
N LYS A 311 2.40 -26.59 17.24
CA LYS A 311 1.43 -25.49 17.20
C LYS A 311 2.04 -24.13 16.83
N VAL A 312 2.79 -24.11 15.72
CA VAL A 312 3.60 -22.95 15.30
C VAL A 312 2.72 -21.78 14.88
N PHE A 313 1.72 -22.06 14.04
CA PHE A 313 0.79 -21.03 13.57
C PHE A 313 0.00 -20.45 14.74
N GLU A 314 -0.49 -21.28 15.66
CA GLU A 314 -1.31 -20.85 16.81
C GLU A 314 -0.52 -20.03 17.86
N GLN A 315 0.81 -20.06 17.84
CA GLN A 315 1.67 -19.17 18.64
C GLN A 315 1.95 -17.82 17.95
N VAL A 316 1.93 -17.80 16.61
CA VAL A 316 2.21 -16.62 15.78
C VAL A 316 0.93 -15.81 15.54
N GLN A 317 -0.19 -16.48 15.23
CA GLN A 317 -1.50 -15.92 14.89
C GLN A 317 -2.04 -14.86 15.87
N PRO A 318 -1.91 -14.99 17.22
CA PRO A 318 -2.39 -13.95 18.14
C PRO A 318 -1.67 -12.60 18.02
N ASN A 319 -0.58 -12.53 17.25
CA ASN A 319 0.18 -11.33 16.97
C ASN A 319 -0.13 -10.75 15.56
N PHE A 320 -0.99 -11.41 14.77
CA PHE A 320 -1.42 -10.93 13.46
C PHE A 320 -2.65 -10.02 13.59
N LEU A 321 -2.49 -8.76 13.21
CA LEU A 321 -3.52 -7.72 13.34
C LEU A 321 -3.54 -6.83 12.09
N VAL A 322 -4.74 -6.48 11.62
CA VAL A 322 -4.91 -5.35 10.70
C VAL A 322 -4.85 -4.04 11.48
N ASN A 323 -3.95 -3.12 11.11
CA ASN A 323 -3.81 -1.83 11.78
C ASN A 323 -4.94 -0.83 11.41
N GLU A 324 -4.90 0.38 11.97
CA GLU A 324 -5.87 1.45 11.70
C GLU A 324 -5.83 1.95 10.22
N GLU A 325 -4.71 1.77 9.53
CA GLU A 325 -4.55 2.08 8.09
C GLU A 325 -5.07 0.96 7.16
N GLY A 326 -5.50 -0.17 7.72
CA GLY A 326 -5.94 -1.35 6.95
C GLY A 326 -4.81 -2.28 6.51
N VAL A 327 -3.58 -2.05 6.96
CA VAL A 327 -2.41 -2.90 6.65
C VAL A 327 -2.39 -4.13 7.55
N ALA A 328 -2.20 -5.31 6.97
CA ALA A 328 -1.95 -6.54 7.72
C ALA A 328 -0.56 -6.49 8.37
N THR A 329 -0.46 -6.76 9.67
CA THR A 329 0.80 -6.68 10.43
C THR A 329 1.02 -7.88 11.34
N TYR A 330 2.29 -8.23 11.56
CA TYR A 330 2.74 -9.12 12.64
C TYR A 330 3.49 -8.27 13.68
N ARG A 331 2.97 -8.14 14.89
CA ARG A 331 3.54 -7.27 15.95
C ARG A 331 3.79 -5.83 15.47
N GLY A 332 2.90 -5.30 14.62
CA GLY A 332 3.04 -3.98 14.00
C GLY A 332 3.95 -3.91 12.77
N ILE A 333 4.68 -4.97 12.44
CA ILE A 333 5.49 -5.06 11.22
C ILE A 333 4.60 -5.47 10.03
N PRO A 334 4.51 -4.71 8.93
CA PRO A 334 3.66 -5.04 7.79
C PRO A 334 3.96 -6.40 7.14
N PHE A 335 2.92 -7.02 6.60
CA PHE A 335 2.99 -8.11 5.63
C PHE A 335 3.46 -7.51 4.29
N ALA A 336 4.78 -7.45 4.08
CA ALA A 336 5.37 -6.84 2.90
C ALA A 336 5.49 -7.85 1.74
N VAL A 337 5.52 -7.35 0.50
CA VAL A 337 6.02 -8.11 -0.66
C VAL A 337 7.17 -7.30 -1.25
N ASP A 338 8.33 -7.94 -1.39
CA ASP A 338 9.61 -7.27 -1.68
C ASP A 338 9.54 -6.46 -2.98
N GLY A 339 9.67 -5.13 -2.84
CA GLY A 339 9.62 -4.17 -3.95
C GLY A 339 8.22 -3.79 -4.45
N LYS A 340 7.14 -4.40 -3.95
CA LYS A 340 5.76 -4.24 -4.47
C LYS A 340 4.81 -3.52 -3.52
N GLY A 341 4.93 -3.73 -2.20
CA GLY A 341 4.12 -3.02 -1.23
C GLY A 341 3.78 -3.82 0.02
N VAL A 342 2.58 -3.60 0.56
CA VAL A 342 2.06 -4.25 1.78
C VAL A 342 0.63 -4.75 1.58
N CYS A 343 0.32 -5.90 2.18
CA CYS A 343 -1.02 -6.50 2.10
C CYS A 343 -2.01 -5.76 3.02
N ARG A 344 -3.28 -5.68 2.61
CA ARG A 344 -4.33 -4.90 3.29
C ARG A 344 -5.65 -5.68 3.42
N ALA A 345 -6.51 -5.27 4.34
CA ALA A 345 -7.94 -5.62 4.34
C ALA A 345 -8.76 -4.44 3.81
N ALA A 346 -9.85 -4.70 3.11
CA ALA A 346 -10.63 -3.67 2.44
C ALA A 346 -11.20 -2.62 3.42
N THR A 347 -12.02 -3.03 4.38
CA THR A 347 -12.68 -2.13 5.35
C THR A 347 -12.34 -2.44 6.81
N MET A 348 -11.97 -3.68 7.14
CA MET A 348 -11.74 -4.11 8.52
C MET A 348 -10.46 -3.48 9.10
N ARG A 349 -10.53 -2.96 10.34
CA ARG A 349 -9.42 -2.29 11.07
C ARG A 349 -9.38 -2.78 12.51
N GLY A 350 -8.19 -2.90 13.11
CA GLY A 350 -8.01 -3.39 14.48
C GLY A 350 -8.40 -4.86 14.68
N THR A 351 -8.54 -5.64 13.60
CA THR A 351 -9.06 -7.01 13.63
C THR A 351 -7.96 -8.06 13.56
N GLY A 352 -8.20 -9.21 14.17
CA GLY A 352 -7.28 -10.35 14.12
C GLY A 352 -7.33 -11.06 12.78
N ILE A 353 -6.16 -11.41 12.25
CA ILE A 353 -6.05 -12.21 11.02
C ILE A 353 -6.03 -13.69 11.41
N LYS A 354 -6.72 -14.52 10.63
CA LYS A 354 -6.77 -15.98 10.80
C LYS A 354 -6.38 -16.71 9.53
#